data_AF-A0A973XPB9-F1
#
_entry.id   AF-A0A973XPB9-F1
#
_cell.length_a   1.000
_cell.length_b   1.000
_cell.length_c   1.000
_cell.angle_alpha   90.00
_cell.angle_beta   90.00
_cell.angle_gamma   90.00
#
_symmetry.space_group_name_H-M   'P 1'
#
loop_
_entity.id
_entity.type
_entity.pdbx_description
1 polymer ?
#
loop_
_entity_poly.entity_id
_entity_poly.type
_entity_poly.pdbx_seq_one_letter_code
_entity_poly.pdbx_strand_id
1 'polypeptide(L)' 'MPAYLIQHPAEQRREDILIEDPALTLTFDSGWAVFADAQGFCLAIPSGQGAHIQRVDEHQDQEPAPQKE' A
#
# COMPACT_ATOMS: atom_id res chain seq x y z
N MET A 1 -11.90 -1.56 -7.18
CA MET A 1 -10.67 -1.90 -7.92
C MET A 1 -9.55 -1.75 -6.90
N PRO A 2 -8.76 -2.79 -6.60
CA PRO A 2 -7.73 -2.69 -5.58
C PRO A 2 -6.77 -1.52 -5.83
N ALA A 3 -6.52 -0.72 -4.80
CA ALA A 3 -5.70 0.47 -4.87
C ALA A 3 -4.84 0.56 -3.60
N TYR A 4 -3.54 0.79 -3.78
CA TYR A 4 -2.61 0.98 -2.67
C TYR A 4 -1.85 2.28 -2.81
N LEU A 5 -1.83 3.07 -1.74
CA LEU A 5 -0.98 4.23 -1.58
C LEU A 5 0.28 3.81 -0.81
N ILE A 6 1.43 4.02 -1.42
CA ILE A 6 2.74 3.80 -0.85
C ILE A 6 3.35 5.16 -0.53
N GLN A 7 3.61 5.39 0.76
CA GLN A 7 4.21 6.63 1.24
C GLN A 7 5.64 6.34 1.69
N HIS A 8 6.59 7.07 1.12
CA HIS A 8 8.00 6.90 1.45
C HIS A 8 8.43 7.87 2.55
N PRO A 9 9.38 7.49 3.43
CA PRO A 9 9.94 8.42 4.40
C PRO A 9 10.54 9.65 3.72
N ALA A 10 10.32 10.83 4.29
CA ALA A 10 10.78 12.10 3.73
C ALA A 10 12.31 12.15 3.48
N GLU A 11 13.10 11.43 4.29
CA GLU A 11 14.55 11.32 4.14
C GLU A 11 14.98 10.65 2.83
N GLN A 12 14.11 9.82 2.22
CA GLN A 12 14.42 9.13 0.97
C GLN A 12 14.14 9.96 -0.27
N ARG A 13 13.51 11.15 -0.13
CA ARG A 13 13.14 12.05 -1.24
C ARG A 13 12.47 11.31 -2.41
N ARG A 14 11.67 10.29 -2.11
CA ARG A 14 10.84 9.58 -3.08
C ARG A 14 9.43 10.12 -3.00
N GLU A 15 8.79 10.22 -4.15
CA GLU A 15 7.38 10.60 -4.24
C GLU A 15 6.49 9.45 -3.78
N ASP A 16 5.31 9.81 -3.26
CA ASP A 16 4.28 8.83 -2.93
C ASP A 16 3.77 8.17 -4.22
N ILE A 17 3.48 6.86 -4.14
CA ILE A 17 3.07 6.07 -5.29
C ILE A 17 1.66 5.55 -5.04
N LEU A 18 0.74 5.82 -5.97
CA LEU A 18 -0.56 5.19 -6.03
C LEU A 18 -0.53 4.11 -7.12
N ILE A 19 -0.83 2.87 -6.75
CA ILE A 19 -0.96 1.75 -7.68
C ILE A 19 -2.36 1.17 -7.63
N GLU A 20 -2.97 1.01 -8.81
CA GLU A 20 -4.36 0.61 -8.97
C GLU A 20 -4.46 -0.35 -10.14
N ASP A 21 -4.97 -1.56 -9.91
CA ASP A 21 -5.27 -2.50 -10.98
C ASP A 21 -6.34 -3.52 -10.52
N PRO A 22 -7.28 -3.95 -11.39
CA PRO A 22 -8.31 -4.93 -11.04
C PRO A 22 -7.79 -6.27 -10.53
N ALA A 23 -6.61 -6.69 -11.00
CA ALA A 23 -5.94 -7.94 -10.63
C ALA A 23 -4.79 -7.71 -9.64
N LEU A 24 -4.68 -6.52 -9.06
CA LEU A 24 -3.59 -6.18 -8.14
C LEU A 24 -3.66 -7.00 -6.85
N THR A 25 -2.53 -7.61 -6.52
CA THR A 25 -2.32 -8.38 -5.29
C THR A 25 -1.11 -7.84 -4.56
N LEU A 26 -1.14 -7.91 -3.23
CA LEU A 26 -0.03 -7.57 -2.35
C LEU A 26 0.34 -8.81 -1.55
N THR A 27 1.61 -9.21 -1.62
CA THR A 27 2.17 -10.32 -0.84
C THR A 27 3.40 -9.88 -0.07
N PHE A 28 3.58 -10.41 1.14
CA PHE A 28 4.78 -10.19 1.93
C PHE A 28 5.61 -11.47 1.93
N ASP A 29 6.78 -11.42 1.31
CA ASP A 29 7.69 -12.57 1.22
C ASP A 29 9.14 -12.13 1.46
N SER A 30 9.87 -12.90 2.27
CA SER A 30 11.33 -12.76 2.43
C SER A 30 11.83 -11.33 2.73
N GLY A 31 11.04 -10.53 3.46
CA GLY A 31 11.37 -9.14 3.76
C GLY A 31 11.03 -8.14 2.66
N TRP A 32 10.13 -8.50 1.73
CA TRP A 32 9.63 -7.65 0.67
C TRP A 32 8.11 -7.56 0.71
N ALA A 33 7.59 -6.39 0.39
CA ALA A 33 6.22 -6.20 -0.03
C ALA A 33 6.20 -6.22 -1.57
N VAL A 34 5.55 -7.22 -2.15
CA VAL A 34 5.52 -7.47 -3.59
C VAL A 34 4.11 -7.27 -4.11
N PHE A 35 3.97 -6.32 -5.02
CA PHE A 35 2.77 -6.05 -5.80
C PHE A 35 2.85 -6.80 -7.12
N ALA A 36 1.77 -7.49 -7.47
CA ALA A 36 1.64 -8.18 -8.74
C ALA A 36 0.26 -7.93 -9.36
N ASP A 37 0.23 -7.77 -10.67
CA ASP A 37 -0.98 -7.68 -11.49
C ASP A 37 -1.11 -8.90 -12.43
N ALA A 38 -2.03 -8.84 -13.40
CA ALA A 38 -2.24 -9.91 -14.36
C ALA A 38 -1.05 -10.21 -15.30
N GLN A 39 -0.03 -9.35 -15.35
CA GLN A 39 1.21 -9.51 -16.13
C GLN A 39 2.40 -9.96 -15.28
N GLY A 40 2.27 -9.96 -13.95
CA GLY A 40 3.30 -10.39 -13.01
C GLY A 40 3.69 -9.29 -12.02
N PHE A 41 4.94 -9.29 -11.56
CA PHE A 41 5.40 -8.31 -10.57
C PHE A 41 5.47 -6.91 -11.17
N CYS A 42 4.81 -5.95 -10.54
CA CYS A 42 4.76 -4.56 -10.97
C CYS A 42 5.50 -3.61 -10.01
N LEU A 43 5.56 -3.93 -8.71
CA LEU A 43 6.33 -3.17 -7.72
C LEU A 43 6.82 -4.08 -6.59
N ALA A 44 8.04 -3.86 -6.10
CA ALA A 44 8.57 -4.54 -4.91
C ALA A 44 9.28 -3.54 -3.99
N ILE A 45 8.96 -3.59 -2.70
CA ILE A 45 9.49 -2.68 -1.68
C ILE A 45 10.17 -3.49 -0.59
N PRO A 46 11.45 -3.25 -0.27
CA PRO A 46 12.10 -3.93 0.83
C PRO A 46 11.58 -3.41 2.17
N SER A 47 11.36 -4.30 3.13
CA SER A 47 10.82 -3.97 4.46
C SER A 47 11.72 -2.98 5.22
N GLY A 48 13.04 -3.01 4.97
CA GLY A 48 14.00 -2.06 5.53
C GLY A 48 13.87 -0.63 5.02
N GLN A 49 13.05 -0.39 3.99
CA GLN A 49 12.83 0.95 3.44
C GLN A 49 11.85 1.78 4.29
N GLY A 50 11.08 1.16 5.20
CA GLY A 50 10.15 1.88 6.08
C GLY A 50 9.02 2.60 5.33
N ALA A 51 8.66 2.14 4.13
CA ALA A 51 7.52 2.67 3.39
C ALA A 51 6.21 2.26 4.09
N HIS A 52 5.27 3.19 4.17
CA HIS A 52 3.91 2.92 4.64
C HIS A 52 3.04 2.51 3.46
N ILE A 53 2.43 1.33 3.52
CA ILE A 53 1.58 0.79 2.45
C ILE A 53 0.14 0.77 2.98
N GLN A 54 -0.74 1.54 2.37
CA GLN A 54 -2.14 1.64 2.74
C GLN A 54 -3.02 1.21 1.57
N ARG A 55 -3.99 0.34 1.82
CA ARG A 55 -5.06 0.05 0.86
C ARG A 55 -6.11 1.17 0.92
N VAL A 56 -6.44 1.74 -0.23
CA VAL A 56 -7.28 2.95 -0.34
C VAL A 56 -8.57 2.74 -1.16
N ASP A 57 -8.74 1.56 -1.77
CA ASP A 57 -10.01 1.19 -2.43
C ASP A 57 -11.09 0.71 -1.47
N GLU A 58 -10.68 0.25 -0.29
CA GLU A 58 -11.60 -0.03 0.79
C GLU A 58 -11.96 1.32 1.40
N HIS A 59 -13.16 1.81 1.07
CA HIS A 59 -13.76 2.92 1.81
C HIS A 59 -13.59 2.62 3.29
N GLN A 60 -12.87 3.51 4.00
CA GLN A 60 -12.79 3.47 5.44
C GLN A 60 -14.22 3.49 6.00
N ASP A 61 -14.78 2.33 6.29
CA ASP A 61 -15.73 2.11 7.38
C ASP A 61 -14.98 2.37 8.71
N GLN A 62 -14.41 3.57 8.84
CA GLN A 62 -14.15 4.15 10.14
C GLN A 62 -15.50 4.64 10.63
N GLU A 63 -16.26 3.75 11.26
CA GLU A 63 -17.28 4.19 12.21
C GLU A 63 -16.59 5.20 13.15
N PRO A 64 -17.07 6.46 13.25
CA PRO A 64 -16.48 7.40 14.18
C PRO A 64 -16.62 6.79 15.58
N ALA A 65 -15.49 6.59 16.26
CA ALA A 65 -15.47 6.12 17.63
C ALA A 65 -16.49 6.93 18.44
N PRO A 66 -17.44 6.30 19.17
CA PRO A 66 -18.44 7.05 19.90
C PRO A 66 -17.72 7.90 20.96
N GLN A 67 -17.73 9.22 20.77
CA GLN A 67 -17.40 10.18 21.82
C GLN A 67 -18.40 9.95 22.95
N LYS A 68 -17.95 9.37 24.07
CA LYS A 68 -18.70 9.42 25.32
C LYS A 68 -18.56 10.83 25.90
N GLU A 69 -19.71 11.43 26.16
CA GLU A 69 -19.91 12.64 26.99
C GLU A 69 -19.36 12.47 28.42
#